data_AF-A0A411KAL3-F1
#
_entry.id   AF-A0A411KAL3-F1
#
_cell.length_a   1.000
_cell.length_b   1.000
_cell.length_c   1.000
_cell.angle_alpha   90.00
_cell.angle_beta   90.00
_cell.angle_gamma   90.00
#
_symmetry.space_group_name_H-M   'P 1'
#
loop_
_entity.id
_entity.type
_entity.pdbx_description
1 polymer ?
#
loop_
_entity_poly.entity_id
_entity_poly.type
_entity_poly.pdbx_seq_one_letter_code
_entity_poly.pdbx_strand_id
1 'polypeptide(L)'
;FNSSCRFNEEFKYILLPVSYSLVFVFGFVLNATALWLFLRMRPWNPSTVYMFHLALSDFLYVLSLPTLIYYYANRSHWPFGLAACKIVRFLFYANLYCSILLLTCISVHRYLGICHPIKALTLVKSRHAHMV
;
A
#
# COMPACT_ATOMS: atom_id res chain seq x y z
N PHE A 1 -10.04 42.50 -17.87
CA PHE A 1 -9.70 41.32 -17.06
C PHE A 1 -9.35 40.17 -18.00
N ASN A 2 -8.06 39.85 -18.14
CA ASN A 2 -7.60 38.73 -18.97
C ASN A 2 -7.69 37.44 -18.13
N SER A 3 -8.75 36.67 -18.35
CA SER A 3 -9.17 35.52 -17.53
C SER A 3 -8.58 34.18 -18.00
N SER A 4 -7.32 34.16 -18.45
CA SER A 4 -6.64 32.94 -18.89
C SER A 4 -5.51 32.53 -17.96
N CYS A 5 -5.85 32.00 -16.78
CA CYS A 5 -4.88 31.28 -15.95
C CYS A 5 -4.72 29.86 -16.52
N ARG A 6 -3.67 29.63 -17.33
CA ARG A 6 -3.32 28.27 -17.78
C ARG A 6 -2.45 27.59 -16.74
N PHE A 7 -3.00 26.61 -16.04
CA PHE A 7 -2.20 25.68 -15.24
C PHE A 7 -1.40 24.77 -16.17
N ASN A 8 -0.06 24.89 -16.11
CA ASN A 8 0.82 24.03 -16.89
C ASN A 8 1.01 22.69 -16.17
N GLU A 9 0.30 21.66 -16.63
CA GLU A 9 0.37 20.31 -16.07
C GLU A 9 1.29 19.38 -16.89
N GLU A 10 2.07 19.89 -17.84
CA GLU A 10 2.96 19.09 -18.70
C GLU A 10 3.93 18.21 -17.90
N PHE A 11 4.39 18.70 -16.74
CA PHE A 11 5.33 18.00 -15.87
C PHE A 11 4.82 16.62 -15.44
N LYS A 12 3.49 16.43 -15.35
CA LYS A 12 2.87 15.19 -14.90
C LYS A 12 3.17 14.02 -15.85
N TYR A 13 3.30 14.31 -17.14
CA TYR A 13 3.55 13.29 -18.17
C TYR A 13 4.97 12.74 -18.16
N ILE A 14 5.88 13.36 -17.43
CA ILE A 14 7.26 12.88 -17.24
C ILE A 14 7.42 12.36 -15.81
N LEU A 15 7.02 13.16 -14.82
CA LEU A 15 7.21 12.84 -13.41
C LEU A 15 6.45 11.58 -12.97
N LEU A 16 5.18 11.41 -13.38
CA LEU A 16 4.37 10.27 -12.95
C LEU A 16 4.86 8.95 -13.58
N PRO A 17 5.11 8.84 -14.90
CA PRO A 17 5.67 7.63 -15.48
C PRO A 17 7.00 7.21 -14.86
N VAL A 18 7.92 8.16 -14.63
CA VAL A 18 9.23 7.88 -14.02
C VAL A 18 9.07 7.39 -12.59
N SER A 19 8.32 8.13 -11.76
CA SER A 19 8.09 7.73 -10.36
C SER A 19 7.36 6.39 -10.25
N TYR A 20 6.30 6.17 -11.02
CA TYR A 20 5.59 4.89 -11.03
C TYR A 20 6.44 3.74 -11.54
N SER A 21 7.37 3.97 -12.48
CA SER A 21 8.32 2.94 -12.94
C SER A 21 9.28 2.53 -11.83
N LEU A 22 9.80 3.50 -11.06
CA LEU A 22 10.66 3.20 -9.90
C LEU A 22 9.87 2.43 -8.83
N VAL A 23 8.67 2.90 -8.48
CA VAL A 23 7.80 2.21 -7.53
C VAL A 23 7.45 0.80 -8.02
N PHE A 24 7.26 0.61 -9.31
CA PHE A 24 7.01 -0.71 -9.89
C PHE A 24 8.17 -1.66 -9.64
N VAL A 25 9.40 -1.26 -9.98
CA VAL A 25 10.59 -2.12 -9.83
C VAL A 25 10.82 -2.49 -8.37
N PHE A 26 10.90 -1.49 -7.47
CA PHE A 26 11.15 -1.76 -6.05
C PHE A 26 9.97 -2.47 -5.39
N GLY A 27 8.75 -2.01 -5.67
CA GLY A 27 7.53 -2.58 -5.09
C GLY A 27 7.30 -4.02 -5.52
N PHE A 28 7.60 -4.37 -6.77
CA PHE A 28 7.47 -5.74 -7.26
C PHE A 28 8.44 -6.66 -6.52
N VAL A 29 9.73 -6.30 -6.47
CA VAL A 29 10.77 -7.11 -5.84
C VAL A 29 10.50 -7.28 -4.34
N LEU A 30 10.23 -6.18 -3.63
CA LEU A 30 10.04 -6.19 -2.18
C LEU A 30 8.78 -6.97 -1.78
N ASN A 31 7.64 -6.69 -2.42
CA ASN A 31 6.38 -7.34 -2.06
C ASN A 31 6.33 -8.81 -2.51
N ALA A 32 6.91 -9.16 -3.67
CA ALA A 32 7.02 -10.56 -4.09
C ALA A 32 7.88 -11.36 -3.10
N THR A 33 9.02 -10.80 -2.66
CA THR A 33 9.88 -11.43 -1.66
C THR A 33 9.15 -11.59 -0.33
N ALA A 34 8.43 -10.56 0.13
CA ALA A 34 7.65 -10.63 1.37
C ALA A 34 6.56 -11.71 1.32
N LEU A 35 5.78 -11.77 0.22
CA LEU A 35 4.79 -12.81 0.00
C LEU A 35 5.42 -14.21 0.04
N TRP A 36 6.55 -14.39 -0.63
CA TRP A 36 7.28 -15.65 -0.63
C TRP A 36 7.77 -16.06 0.77
N LEU A 37 8.28 -15.11 1.56
CA LEU A 37 8.68 -15.34 2.94
C LEU A 37 7.48 -15.71 3.82
N PHE A 38 6.36 -14.99 3.72
CA PHE A 38 5.15 -15.32 4.48
C PHE A 38 4.64 -16.72 4.17
N LEU A 39 4.64 -17.13 2.90
CA LEU A 39 4.25 -18.51 2.52
C LEU A 39 5.14 -19.58 3.17
N ARG A 40 6.43 -19.29 3.38
CA ARG A 40 7.38 -20.20 4.05
C ARG A 40 7.28 -20.19 5.57
N MET A 41 6.90 -19.08 6.18
CA MET A 41 6.85 -18.87 7.64
C MET A 41 5.59 -19.44 8.31
N ARG A 42 5.05 -20.56 7.83
CA ARG A 42 3.91 -21.22 8.49
C ARG A 42 4.34 -21.93 9.77
N PRO A 43 3.51 -21.95 10.83
CA PRO A 43 2.10 -21.50 10.90
C PRO A 43 1.93 -19.98 11.07
N TRP A 44 0.79 -19.44 10.62
CA TRP A 44 0.52 -18.00 10.65
C TRP A 44 -0.21 -17.58 11.93
N ASN A 45 0.30 -16.52 12.57
CA ASN A 45 -0.41 -15.82 13.64
C ASN A 45 -1.30 -14.70 13.07
N PRO A 46 -2.29 -14.17 13.83
CA PRO A 46 -3.20 -13.14 13.34
C PRO A 46 -2.49 -11.91 12.75
N SER A 47 -1.38 -11.48 13.34
CA SER A 47 -0.55 -10.38 12.81
C SER A 47 0.08 -10.72 11.46
N THR A 48 0.56 -11.94 11.28
CA THR A 48 1.16 -12.42 10.02
C THR A 48 0.12 -12.49 8.90
N VAL A 49 -1.12 -12.90 9.21
CA VAL A 49 -2.24 -12.92 8.26
C VAL A 49 -2.52 -11.50 7.76
N TYR A 50 -2.60 -10.53 8.67
CA TYR A 50 -2.81 -9.13 8.30
C TYR A 50 -1.68 -8.59 7.42
N MET A 51 -0.42 -8.86 7.79
CA MET A 51 0.75 -8.45 7.00
C MET A 51 0.79 -9.11 5.63
N PHE A 52 0.33 -10.37 5.52
CA PHE A 52 0.21 -11.06 4.23
C PHE A 52 -0.83 -10.39 3.32
N HIS A 53 -2.02 -10.07 3.84
CA HIS A 53 -3.04 -9.35 3.08
C HIS A 53 -2.57 -7.97 2.62
N LEU A 54 -1.79 -7.27 3.46
CA LEU A 54 -1.15 -6.02 3.07
C LEU A 54 -0.19 -6.25 1.90
N ALA A 55 0.79 -7.16 2.05
CA ALA A 55 1.79 -7.43 1.02
C ALA A 55 1.13 -7.87 -0.30
N LEU A 56 0.02 -8.61 -0.22
CA LEU A 56 -0.77 -8.99 -1.40
C LEU A 56 -1.43 -7.78 -2.06
N SER A 57 -2.02 -6.87 -1.29
CA SER A 57 -2.62 -5.63 -1.78
C SER A 57 -1.57 -4.73 -2.45
N ASP A 58 -0.41 -4.56 -1.82
CA ASP A 58 0.74 -3.80 -2.35
C ASP A 58 1.22 -4.40 -3.67
N PHE A 59 1.36 -5.73 -3.72
CA PHE A 59 1.77 -6.43 -4.92
C PHE A 59 0.76 -6.25 -6.07
N LEU A 60 -0.55 -6.41 -5.81
CA LEU A 60 -1.60 -6.21 -6.80
C LEU A 60 -1.64 -4.76 -7.31
N TYR A 61 -1.49 -3.78 -6.41
CA TYR A 61 -1.41 -2.38 -6.80
C TYR A 61 -0.18 -2.12 -7.70
N VAL A 62 0.99 -2.63 -7.32
CA VAL A 62 2.21 -2.48 -8.13
C VAL A 62 2.03 -3.13 -9.51
N LEU A 63 1.43 -4.30 -9.61
CA LEU A 63 1.12 -4.93 -10.90
C LEU A 63 0.19 -4.09 -11.79
N SER A 64 -0.61 -3.19 -11.20
CA SER A 64 -1.47 -2.28 -11.97
C SER A 64 -0.74 -1.04 -12.49
N LEU A 65 0.42 -0.68 -11.92
CA LEU A 65 1.19 0.52 -12.28
C LEU A 65 1.60 0.61 -13.77
N PRO A 66 1.97 -0.48 -14.48
CA PRO A 66 2.28 -0.42 -15.91
C PRO A 66 1.15 0.19 -16.76
N THR A 67 -0.11 -0.07 -16.41
CA THR A 67 -1.26 0.54 -17.11
C THR A 67 -1.33 2.05 -16.88
N LEU A 68 -0.95 2.49 -15.68
CA LEU A 68 -0.94 3.90 -15.28
C LEU A 68 0.26 4.64 -15.87
N ILE A 69 1.43 3.98 -15.96
CA ILE A 69 2.61 4.47 -16.67
C ILE A 69 2.27 4.71 -18.13
N TYR A 70 1.65 3.73 -18.80
CA TYR A 70 1.19 3.89 -20.18
C TYR A 70 0.20 5.04 -20.34
N TYR A 71 -0.78 5.14 -19.45
CA TYR A 71 -1.79 6.20 -19.47
C TYR A 71 -1.16 7.60 -19.44
N TYR A 72 -0.20 7.84 -18.55
CA TYR A 72 0.48 9.13 -18.45
C TYR A 72 1.51 9.34 -19.56
N ALA A 73 2.21 8.29 -20.01
CA ALA A 73 3.13 8.38 -21.14
C ALA A 73 2.37 8.74 -22.44
N ASN A 74 1.17 8.19 -22.63
CA ASN A 74 0.31 8.45 -23.78
C ASN A 74 -0.68 9.62 -23.55
N ARG A 75 -0.22 10.67 -22.85
CA ARG A 75 -0.95 11.94 -22.68
C ARG A 75 -2.40 11.78 -22.18
N SER A 76 -2.61 10.92 -21.17
CA SER A 76 -3.91 10.65 -20.54
C SER A 76 -4.90 9.84 -21.42
N HIS A 77 -4.41 9.08 -22.39
CA HIS A 77 -5.25 8.16 -23.16
C HIS A 77 -5.31 6.77 -22.51
N TRP A 78 -6.52 6.27 -22.25
CA TRP A 78 -6.77 4.97 -21.60
C TRP A 78 -7.44 3.96 -22.54
N PRO A 79 -6.71 2.94 -23.04
CA PRO A 79 -7.26 1.94 -23.95
C PRO A 79 -7.79 0.66 -23.26
N PHE A 80 -7.50 0.43 -21.97
CA PHE A 80 -7.78 -0.84 -21.28
C PHE A 80 -9.24 -1.04 -20.85
N GLY A 81 -10.15 -0.14 -21.25
CA GLY A 81 -11.58 -0.19 -20.93
C GLY A 81 -11.95 0.26 -19.51
N LEU A 82 -13.26 0.41 -19.27
CA LEU A 82 -13.79 1.00 -18.04
C LEU A 82 -13.56 0.13 -16.79
N ALA A 83 -13.68 -1.19 -16.93
CA ALA A 83 -13.52 -2.12 -15.81
C ALA A 83 -12.10 -2.05 -15.23
N ALA A 84 -11.07 -2.09 -16.09
CA ALA A 84 -9.68 -1.95 -15.67
C ALA A 84 -9.45 -0.60 -14.99
N CYS A 85 -9.98 0.51 -15.54
CA CYS A 85 -9.87 1.83 -14.92
C CYS A 85 -10.42 1.83 -13.49
N LYS A 86 -11.61 1.25 -13.26
CA LYS A 86 -12.20 1.14 -11.92
C LYS A 86 -11.35 0.27 -10.99
N ILE A 87 -10.84 -0.86 -11.46
CA ILE A 87 -9.99 -1.77 -10.67
C ILE A 87 -8.69 -1.07 -10.24
N VAL A 88 -7.99 -0.40 -11.16
CA VAL A 88 -6.73 0.30 -10.84
C VAL A 88 -6.96 1.41 -9.81
N ARG A 89 -8.04 2.19 -9.98
CA ARG A 89 -8.40 3.22 -9.00
C ARG A 89 -8.77 2.63 -7.64
N PHE A 90 -9.52 1.53 -7.62
CA PHE A 90 -9.86 0.83 -6.39
C PHE A 90 -8.60 0.31 -5.67
N LEU A 91 -7.68 -0.34 -6.38
CA LEU A 91 -6.42 -0.83 -5.83
C LEU A 91 -5.59 0.31 -5.23
N PHE A 92 -5.51 1.46 -5.91
CA PHE A 92 -4.82 2.64 -5.39
C PHE A 92 -5.40 3.10 -4.04
N TYR A 93 -6.73 3.29 -3.96
CA TYR A 93 -7.37 3.73 -2.72
C TYR A 93 -7.29 2.68 -1.62
N ALA A 94 -7.51 1.41 -1.95
CA ALA A 94 -7.39 0.31 -0.99
C ALA A 94 -5.98 0.26 -0.39
N ASN A 95 -4.95 0.35 -1.24
CA ASN A 95 -3.55 0.37 -0.82
C ASN A 95 -3.24 1.55 0.11
N LEU A 96 -3.69 2.75 -0.29
CA LEU A 96 -3.51 3.99 0.48
C LEU A 96 -4.16 3.88 1.87
N TYR A 97 -5.43 3.48 1.93
CA TYR A 97 -6.15 3.37 3.20
C TYR A 97 -5.58 2.27 4.10
N CYS A 98 -5.25 1.10 3.56
CA CYS A 98 -4.60 0.03 4.32
C CYS A 98 -3.27 0.50 4.92
N SER A 99 -2.44 1.19 4.14
CA SER A 99 -1.16 1.73 4.59
C SER A 99 -1.33 2.77 5.71
N ILE A 100 -2.29 3.70 5.58
CA ILE A 100 -2.57 4.69 6.62
C ILE A 100 -3.02 4.01 7.92
N LEU A 101 -3.98 3.08 7.82
CA LEU A 101 -4.50 2.36 8.98
C LEU A 101 -3.39 1.58 9.70
N LEU A 102 -2.50 0.94 8.94
CA LEU A 102 -1.33 0.27 9.49
C LEU A 102 -0.38 1.20 10.23
N LEU A 103 0.01 2.31 9.60
CA LEU A 103 0.90 3.29 10.22
C LEU A 103 0.27 3.86 11.49
N THR A 104 -1.05 4.11 11.50
CA THR A 104 -1.76 4.51 12.71
C THR A 104 -1.75 3.42 13.77
N CYS A 105 -2.00 2.15 13.41
CA CYS A 105 -1.97 1.03 14.34
C CYS A 105 -0.58 0.83 14.97
N ILE A 106 0.49 0.88 14.16
CA ILE A 106 1.88 0.80 14.61
C ILE A 106 2.21 1.98 15.55
N SER A 107 1.76 3.19 15.20
CA SER A 107 1.97 4.38 16.02
C SER A 107 1.26 4.28 17.37
N VAL A 108 0.01 3.82 17.38
CA VAL A 108 -0.76 3.58 18.61
C VAL A 108 -0.12 2.48 19.46
N HIS A 109 0.32 1.37 18.85
CA HIS A 109 1.01 0.30 19.55
C HIS A 109 2.30 0.81 20.23
N ARG A 110 3.10 1.61 19.51
CA ARG A 110 4.32 2.23 20.07
C ARG A 110 3.98 3.22 21.19
N TYR A 111 2.95 4.04 21.01
CA TYR A 111 2.51 4.99 22.02
C TYR A 111 2.06 4.29 23.32
N LEU A 112 1.24 3.25 23.22
CA LEU A 112 0.79 2.47 24.38
C LEU A 112 1.96 1.79 25.10
N GLY A 113 2.94 1.26 24.35
CA GLY A 113 4.14 0.65 24.92
C GLY A 113 5.04 1.64 25.68
N ILE A 114 5.16 2.88 25.21
CA ILE A 114 6.02 3.91 25.83
C ILE A 114 5.30 4.62 26.98
N CYS A 115 4.07 5.12 26.74
CA CYS A 115 3.37 5.98 27.69
C CYS A 115 2.49 5.20 28.70
N HIS A 116 2.09 3.98 28.38
CA HIS A 116 1.24 3.13 29.24
C HIS A 116 1.80 1.71 29.41
N PRO A 117 3.05 1.56 29.89
CA PRO A 117 3.74 0.27 29.96
C PRO A 117 2.97 -0.78 30.79
N ILE A 118 2.26 -0.35 31.84
CA ILE A 118 1.48 -1.26 32.71
C ILE A 118 0.24 -1.81 31.98
N LYS A 119 -0.47 -1.01 31.17
CA LYS A 119 -1.63 -1.49 30.38
C LYS A 119 -1.20 -2.35 29.18
N ALA A 120 -0.06 -2.03 28.57
CA ALA A 120 0.53 -2.84 27.52
C ALA A 120 0.94 -4.23 28.03
N LEU A 121 1.52 -4.31 29.25
CA LEU A 121 1.80 -5.58 29.91
C LEU A 121 0.52 -6.37 30.19
N THR A 122 -0.57 -5.77 30.69
CA THR A 122 -1.82 -6.50 30.98
C THR A 122 -2.47 -7.08 29.71
N LEU A 123 -2.43 -6.37 28.59
CA LEU A 123 -2.93 -6.85 27.29
C LEU A 123 -2.09 -8.01 26.72
N VAL A 124 -0.77 -7.95 26.88
CA VAL A 124 0.14 -9.04 26.49
C VAL A 124 0.04 -10.24 27.45
N LYS A 125 -0.15 -10.00 28.76
CA LYS A 125 -0.35 -11.06 29.78
C LYS A 125 -1.70 -11.75 29.64
N SER A 126 -2.78 -11.03 29.33
CA SER A 126 -4.11 -11.64 29.13
C SER A 126 -4.12 -12.64 27.97
N ARG A 127 -3.41 -12.33 26.87
CA ARG A 127 -3.21 -13.29 25.76
C ARG A 127 -2.36 -14.51 26.11
N HIS A 128 -1.53 -14.45 27.15
CA HIS A 128 -0.76 -15.61 27.64
C HIS A 128 -1.45 -16.36 28.78
N ALA A 129 -2.33 -15.70 29.54
CA ALA A 129 -3.09 -16.32 30.63
C ALA A 129 -4.27 -17.18 30.12
N HIS A 130 -4.73 -16.98 28.87
CA HIS A 130 -5.72 -17.84 28.21
C HIS A 130 -5.07 -19.04 27.47
N MET A 131 -3.76 -19.24 27.65
CA MET A 131 -2.96 -20.38 27.19
C MET A 131 -2.25 -21.06 28.37
N VAL A 132 -2.89 -21.09 29.54
CA VAL A 132 -2.53 -21.98 30.67
C VAL A 132 -3.81 -22.64 31.16
#